data_AF-A0A699XDY3-F1
#
_entry.id   AF-A0A699XDY3-F1
#
_cell.length_a   1.000
_cell.length_b   1.000
_cell.length_c   1.000
_cell.angle_alpha   90.00
_cell.angle_beta   90.00
_cell.angle_gamma   90.00
#
_symmetry.space_group_name_H-M   'P 1'
#
loop_
_entity.id
_entity.type
_entity.pdbx_description
1 polymer ?
#
loop_
_entity_poly.entity_id
_entity_poly.type
_entity_poly.pdbx_seq_one_letter_code
_entity_poly.pdbx_strand_id
1 'polypeptide(L)' 'LSAKQLKQIIMQSAKPLTGTMVFKPGSTTEKVDFTSLSKSGGIVNAYEAVILAGKVKGERKK' A
#
# COMPACT_ATOMS: atom_id res chain seq x y z
N LEU A 1 -14.59 6.53 -9.58
CA LEU A 1 -14.11 5.78 -8.39
C LEU A 1 -14.58 6.48 -7.13
N SER A 2 -15.21 5.75 -6.21
CA SER A 2 -15.50 6.26 -4.86
C SER A 2 -14.20 6.33 -4.04
N ALA A 3 -14.18 7.09 -2.94
CA ALA A 3 -13.00 7.17 -2.07
C ALA A 3 -12.60 5.81 -1.50
N LYS A 4 -13.58 4.93 -1.23
CA LYS A 4 -13.34 3.55 -0.79
C LYS A 4 -12.64 2.72 -1.88
N GLN A 5 -13.13 2.81 -3.12
CA GLN A 5 -12.51 2.12 -4.26
C GLN A 5 -11.08 2.61 -4.53
N LEU A 6 -10.87 3.93 -4.45
CA LEU A 6 -9.53 4.50 -4.63
C LEU A 6 -8.55 4.00 -3.56
N LYS A 7 -8.98 3.98 -2.29
CA LYS A 7 -8.16 3.43 -1.20
C LYS A 7 -7.81 1.96 -1.44
N GLN A 8 -8.78 1.14 -1.87
CA GLN A 8 -8.51 -0.27 -2.20
C GLN A 8 -7.49 -0.43 -3.32
N ILE A 9 -7.60 0.34 -4.40
CA ILE A 9 -6.67 0.27 -5.53
C ILE A 9 -5.25 0.64 -5.10
N ILE A 10 -5.09 1.70 -4.31
CA ILE A 10 -3.77 2.12 -3.81
C ILE A 10 -3.17 1.05 -2.88
N MET A 11 -3.99 0.42 -2.03
CA MET A 11 -3.52 -0.65 -1.16
C MET A 11 -3.12 -1.91 -1.93
N GLN A 12 -3.90 -2.30 -2.96
CA GLN A 12 -3.63 -3.49 -3.77
C GLN A 12 -2.45 -3.34 -4.74
N SER A 13 -2.14 -2.11 -5.15
CA SER A 13 -1.00 -1.80 -6.00
C SER A 13 0.31 -1.63 -5.23
N ALA A 14 0.30 -1.72 -3.90
CA ALA A 14 1.52 -1.63 -3.12
C ALA A 14 2.36 -2.91 -3.29
N LYS A 15 3.65 -2.73 -3.60
CA LYS A 15 4.63 -3.83 -3.64
C LYS A 15 5.35 -3.92 -2.30
N PRO A 16 5.28 -5.08 -1.61
CA PRO A 16 5.96 -5.27 -0.34
C PRO A 16 7.46 -5.01 -0.45
N LEU A 17 8.01 -4.24 0.48
CA LEU A 17 9.45 -3.99 0.55
C LEU A 17 10.07 -5.01 1.51
N THR A 18 10.20 -6.25 1.05
CA THR A 18 10.70 -7.38 1.85
C THR A 18 12.19 -7.26 2.14
N GLY A 19 12.62 -7.75 3.31
CA GLY A 19 14.05 -7.81 3.67
C GLY A 19 14.66 -6.49 4.12
N THR A 20 13.87 -5.41 4.14
CA THR A 20 14.29 -4.12 4.67
C THR A 20 14.05 -4.08 6.18
N MET A 21 15.09 -4.38 6.94
CA MET A 21 15.08 -4.33 8.40
C MET A 21 15.28 -2.90 8.89
N VAL A 22 14.27 -2.35 9.57
CA VAL A 22 14.30 -1.00 10.13
C VAL A 22 14.16 -1.06 11.64
N PHE A 23 14.63 -0.03 12.33
CA PHE A 23 14.39 0.09 13.77
C PHE A 23 12.89 0.24 14.03
N LYS A 24 12.40 -0.51 15.00
CA LYS A 24 11.01 -0.40 15.44
C LYS A 24 10.79 1.02 16.00
N PRO A 25 9.69 1.70 15.61
CA PRO A 25 9.36 3.01 16.16
C PRO A 25 9.33 2.96 17.70
N GLY A 26 10.12 3.83 18.34
CA GLY A 26 10.25 3.87 19.80
C GLY A 26 11.30 2.92 20.40
N SER A 27 12.01 2.13 19.59
CA SER A 27 13.17 1.32 20.02
C SER A 27 14.42 1.71 19.25
N THR A 28 15.57 1.73 19.95
CA THR A 28 16.89 2.01 19.35
C THR A 28 17.67 0.74 19.05
N THR A 29 17.18 -0.42 19.48
CA THR A 29 17.91 -1.70 19.44
C THR A 29 17.17 -2.80 18.68
N GLU A 30 15.83 -2.75 18.67
CA GLU A 30 15.00 -3.76 18.01
C GLU A 30 14.83 -3.43 16.52
N LYS A 31 15.22 -4.36 15.64
CA LYS A 31 14.96 -4.29 14.20
C LYS A 31 13.78 -5.18 13.84
N VAL A 32 12.86 -4.65 13.06
CA VAL A 32 11.70 -5.34 12.52
C VAL A 32 11.65 -5.16 11.01
N ASP A 33 11.04 -6.11 10.31
CA ASP A 33 10.84 -5.97 8.87
C ASP A 33 9.86 -4.82 8.60
N PHE A 34 10.20 -3.93 7.67
CA PHE A 34 9.38 -2.77 7.30
C PHE A 34 7.96 -3.17 6.89
N THR A 35 7.79 -4.35 6.29
CA THR A 35 6.47 -4.89 5.91
C THR A 35 5.53 -5.05 7.10
N SER A 36 6.07 -5.29 8.32
CA SER A 36 5.28 -5.41 9.55
C SER A 36 4.77 -4.06 10.09
N LEU A 37 5.43 -2.97 9.71
CA LEU A 37 5.10 -1.62 10.18
C LEU A 37 4.14 -0.88 9.24
N SER A 38 4.11 -1.24 7.96
CA SER A 38 3.26 -0.57 6.96
C SER A 38 1.98 -1.35 6.67
N LYS A 39 0.83 -0.69 6.76
CA LYS A 39 -0.47 -1.31 6.37
C LYS A 39 -0.55 -1.67 4.89
N SER A 40 0.19 -0.97 4.02
CA SER A 40 0.31 -1.33 2.61
C SER A 40 1.42 -2.34 2.36
N GLY A 41 2.22 -2.67 3.37
CA GLY A 41 3.36 -3.59 3.29
C GLY A 41 4.55 -3.05 2.47
N GLY A 42 4.43 -1.91 1.79
CA GLY A 42 5.51 -1.39 0.95
C GLY A 42 5.14 -0.18 0.10
N ILE A 43 5.83 -0.05 -1.04
CA ILE A 43 5.81 1.15 -1.90
C ILE A 43 4.66 1.02 -2.91
N VAL A 44 3.89 2.10 -3.07
CA VAL A 44 2.78 2.15 -4.03
C VAL A 44 3.31 2.10 -5.47
N ASN A 45 2.84 1.12 -6.26
CA ASN A 45 3.13 1.07 -7.68
C ASN A 45 2.06 1.83 -8.48
N ALA A 46 2.38 3.06 -8.88
CA ALA A 46 1.45 3.92 -9.62
C ALA A 46 1.00 3.30 -10.96
N TYR A 47 1.86 2.54 -11.64
CA TYR A 47 1.52 1.90 -12.91
C TYR A 47 0.48 0.79 -12.72
N GLU A 48 0.70 -0.11 -11.76
CA GLU A 48 -0.26 -1.16 -11.44
C GLU A 48 -1.58 -0.58 -10.88
N ALA A 49 -1.51 0.51 -10.13
CA ALA A 49 -2.70 1.22 -9.64
C ALA A 49 -3.60 1.67 -10.79
N VAL A 50 -3.04 2.20 -11.88
CA VAL A 50 -3.81 2.64 -13.06
C VAL A 50 -4.41 1.45 -13.79
N ILE A 51 -3.68 0.34 -13.94
CA ILE A 51 -4.21 -0.89 -14.54
C ILE A 51 -5.38 -1.45 -13.73
N LEU A 52 -5.24 -1.50 -12.40
CA LEU A 52 -6.31 -1.95 -11.50
C LEU A 52 -7.52 -1.02 -11.56
N ALA A 53 -7.30 0.30 -11.59
CA ALA A 53 -8.37 1.28 -11.73
C ALA A 53 -9.18 1.09 -13.02
N GLY A 54 -8.52 0.73 -14.13
CA GLY A 54 -9.19 0.43 -15.40
C GLY A 54 -10.13 -0.79 -15.36
N LYS A 55 -9.97 -1.68 -14.37
CA LYS A 55 -10.80 -2.89 -14.21
C LYS A 55 -11.97 -2.69 -13.23
N VAL A 56 -12.04 -1.56 -12.53
CA VAL A 56 -13.05 -1.31 -11.49
C VAL A 56 -14.18 -0.44 -12.02
N LYS A 57 -15.43 -0.90 -11.88
CA LYS A 57 -16.62 -0.09 -12.17
C LYS A 57 -16.75 1.01 -11.12
N GLY A 58 -16.69 2.28 -11.55
CA GLY A 58 -16.78 3.42 -10.63
C GLY A 58 -18.18 3.56 -9.99
N GLU A 59 -18.21 3.71 -8.67
CA GLU A 59 -19.46 3.87 -7.89
C GLU A 59 -19.67 5.30 -7.38
N ARG A 60 -18.87 6.26 -7.87
CA ARG A 60 -18.99 7.65 -7.45
C ARG A 60 -20.27 8.23 -8.06
N LYS A 61 -21.28 8.47 -7.22
CA LYS A 61 -22.43 9.30 -7.60
C LYS A 61 -21.93 10.72 -7.89
N LYS A 62 -22.41 11.29 -8.99
CA LYS A 62 -22.15 12.70 -9.34
C LYS A 62 -22.80 13.61 -8.31
#